data_AF-A0A835P328-F1
#
_entry.id   AF-A0A835P328-F1
#
_cell.length_a   1.000
_cell.length_b   1.000
_cell.length_c   1.000
_cell.angle_alpha   90.00
_cell.angle_beta   90.00
_cell.angle_gamma   90.00
#
_symmetry.space_group_name_H-M   'P 1'
#
loop_
_entity.id
_entity.type
_entity.pdbx_description
1 polymer ?
#
loop_
_entity_poly.entity_id
_entity_poly.type
_entity_poly.pdbx_seq_one_letter_code
_entity_poly.pdbx_strand_id
1 'polypeptide(L)'
;LSQIGAKFMFVAGMFVSGCVTILFGMLDKVPSGPMFISLCFLVRAMDAISFSAAITASFSILAKAFPTKIATVLGSLEIFSGLGLVLGPPLGGFLYQSFGYEVPFITLGCIVLALVPVNMCILPKYDSTPRKESFWKLILLPKVLILCLTIFSLSACLGFLDPTMSLFILKKFRLPAGYVGLVFLGLALSYSLSSPLLGLLSDKLPYIRKWLLIFGDLMVAVCFFMLGPAPVLHIESQLWMFVLVLVLIGFSLGMSAIPVFPEILQCAYENGFEEGLSLLGLVSGLFNAMWSLGAFVGPILGGFLNEELGFEWAAAIQGGWPLLSGLATGIFYIIEATKKSSSSSLQNPPCDNEERTHLMGNEM
;
A
#
# COMPACT_ATOMS: atom_id res chain seq x y z
N LEU A 1 0.02 13.78 14.08
CA LEU A 1 0.49 14.91 13.25
C LEU A 1 0.00 16.28 13.71
N SER A 2 -1.31 16.51 13.86
CA SER A 2 -1.88 17.86 14.07
C SER A 2 -1.58 18.53 15.43
N GLN A 3 -1.13 17.78 16.44
CA GLN A 3 -0.78 18.34 17.77
C GLN A 3 0.73 18.36 18.05
N ILE A 4 1.49 17.45 17.43
CA ILE A 4 2.89 17.18 17.76
C ILE A 4 3.84 17.67 16.64
N GLY A 5 3.32 17.89 15.42
CA GLY A 5 4.10 18.24 14.23
C GLY A 5 4.62 17.01 13.48
N ALA A 6 4.62 17.06 12.14
CA ALA A 6 5.01 15.92 11.30
C ALA A 6 6.51 15.58 11.44
N LYS A 7 7.37 16.60 11.47
CA LYS A 7 8.82 16.42 11.63
C LYS A 7 9.17 15.72 12.94
N PHE A 8 8.60 16.18 14.05
CA PHE A 8 8.86 15.56 15.35
C PHE A 8 8.34 14.12 15.37
N MET A 9 7.13 13.87 14.86
CA MET A 9 6.56 12.52 14.82
C MET A 9 7.43 11.55 14.00
N PHE A 10 7.96 11.99 12.85
CA PHE A 10 8.89 11.19 12.05
C PHE A 10 10.20 10.89 12.80
N VAL A 11 10.84 11.93 13.34
CA VAL A 11 12.13 11.82 14.03
C VAL A 11 12.02 10.99 15.31
N ALA A 12 10.98 11.23 16.12
CA ALA A 12 10.72 10.47 17.34
C ALA A 12 10.40 9.00 17.02
N GLY A 13 9.59 8.73 15.99
CA GLY A 13 9.31 7.37 15.53
C GLY A 13 10.58 6.64 15.10
N MET A 14 11.43 7.28 14.30
CA MET A 14 12.73 6.72 13.90
C MET A 14 13.66 6.47 15.08
N PHE A 15 13.74 7.41 16.03
CA PHE A 15 14.56 7.26 17.23
C PHE A 15 14.12 6.09 18.10
N VAL A 16 12.81 5.99 18.38
CA VAL A 16 12.27 4.89 19.19
C VAL A 16 12.44 3.56 18.45
N SER A 17 12.16 3.48 17.14
CA SER A 17 12.36 2.26 16.36
C SER A 17 13.83 1.80 16.36
N GLY A 18 14.79 2.71 16.22
CA GLY A 18 16.21 2.39 16.33
C GLY A 18 16.60 1.82 17.70
N CYS A 19 16.18 2.45 18.79
CA CYS A 19 16.41 1.97 20.16
C CYS A 19 15.75 0.60 20.41
N VAL A 20 14.51 0.44 19.97
CA VAL A 20 13.72 -0.79 20.15
C VAL A 20 14.30 -1.94 19.31
N THR A 21 14.84 -1.66 18.13
CA THR A 21 15.54 -2.65 17.30
C THR A 21 16.81 -3.17 18.00
N ILE A 22 17.61 -2.28 18.61
CA ILE A 22 18.78 -2.69 19.41
C ILE A 22 18.34 -3.54 20.61
N LEU A 23 17.29 -3.10 21.32
CA LEU A 23 16.72 -3.86 22.44
C LEU A 23 16.29 -5.26 21.99
N PHE A 24 15.63 -5.38 20.82
CA PHE A 24 15.23 -6.66 20.24
C PHE A 24 16.42 -7.62 20.02
N GLY A 25 17.58 -7.09 19.61
CA GLY A 25 18.81 -7.87 19.50
C GLY A 25 19.33 -8.40 20.84
N MET A 26 19.09 -7.68 21.93
CA MET A 26 19.53 -8.07 23.28
C MET A 26 18.56 -9.02 24.00
N LEU A 27 17.39 -9.29 23.44
CA LEU A 27 16.37 -10.15 24.08
C LEU A 27 16.83 -11.60 24.28
N ASP A 28 17.81 -12.07 23.51
CA ASP A 28 18.47 -13.37 23.70
C ASP A 28 19.01 -13.55 25.13
N LYS A 29 19.45 -12.46 25.78
CA LYS A 29 20.02 -12.48 27.13
C LYS A 29 18.98 -12.65 28.24
N VAL A 30 17.69 -12.60 27.91
CA VAL A 30 16.60 -12.74 28.88
C VAL A 30 16.34 -14.22 29.14
N PRO A 31 16.13 -14.64 30.42
CA PRO A 31 15.82 -16.02 30.73
C PRO A 31 14.58 -16.53 29.98
N SER A 32 14.67 -17.78 29.52
CA SER A 32 13.60 -18.45 28.79
C SER A 32 12.33 -18.60 29.64
N GLY A 33 11.17 -18.45 28.99
CA GLY A 33 9.87 -18.58 29.63
C GLY A 33 8.94 -17.38 29.39
N PRO A 34 7.94 -17.17 30.26
CA PRO A 34 6.93 -16.12 30.08
C PRO A 34 7.51 -14.71 29.99
N MET A 35 8.65 -14.46 30.65
CA MET A 35 9.31 -13.16 30.66
C MET A 35 9.88 -12.78 29.29
N PHE A 36 10.54 -13.71 28.60
CA PHE A 36 11.02 -13.53 27.24
C PHE A 36 9.86 -13.24 26.27
N ILE A 37 8.77 -14.01 26.37
CA ILE A 37 7.60 -13.84 25.51
C ILE A 37 6.95 -12.47 25.75
N SER A 38 6.76 -12.07 27.01
CA SER A 38 6.19 -10.77 27.36
C SER A 38 7.03 -9.60 26.82
N LEU A 39 8.36 -9.67 26.98
CA LEU A 39 9.27 -8.67 26.44
C LEU A 39 9.27 -8.65 24.91
N CYS A 40 9.20 -9.80 24.24
CA CYS A 40 9.06 -9.86 22.78
C CYS A 40 7.82 -9.11 22.30
N PHE A 41 6.66 -9.35 22.94
CA PHE A 41 5.43 -8.65 22.59
C PHE A 41 5.52 -7.15 22.84
N LEU A 42 6.12 -6.75 23.97
CA LEU A 42 6.27 -5.33 24.32
C LEU A 42 7.17 -4.61 23.31
N VAL A 43 8.35 -5.18 23.01
CA VAL A 43 9.31 -4.60 22.05
C VAL A 43 8.68 -4.55 20.65
N ARG A 44 7.99 -5.60 20.20
CA ARG A 44 7.30 -5.59 18.90
C ARG A 44 6.14 -4.58 18.83
N ALA A 45 5.37 -4.43 19.90
CA ALA A 45 4.32 -3.42 19.96
C ALA A 45 4.89 -2.00 19.90
N MET A 46 5.98 -1.73 20.63
CA MET A 46 6.66 -0.44 20.58
C MET A 46 7.25 -0.15 19.20
N ASP A 47 7.87 -1.13 18.55
CA ASP A 47 8.42 -0.96 17.20
C ASP A 47 7.30 -0.70 16.18
N ALA A 48 6.19 -1.45 16.25
CA ALA A 48 5.04 -1.25 15.38
C ALA A 48 4.42 0.17 15.52
N ILE A 49 4.29 0.68 16.74
CA ILE A 49 3.81 2.05 16.99
C ILE A 49 4.78 3.08 16.39
N SER A 50 6.09 2.85 16.58
CA SER A 50 7.15 3.75 16.11
C SER A 50 7.25 3.78 14.59
N PHE A 51 7.22 2.62 13.95
CA PHE A 51 7.19 2.46 12.50
C PHE A 51 5.95 3.10 11.89
N SER A 52 4.76 2.83 12.46
CA SER A 52 3.50 3.45 12.03
C SER A 52 3.53 4.98 12.15
N ALA A 53 4.12 5.51 13.22
CA ALA A 53 4.29 6.94 13.39
C ALA A 53 5.22 7.55 12.34
N ALA A 54 6.36 6.91 12.07
CA ALA A 54 7.32 7.34 11.06
C ALA A 54 6.72 7.29 9.64
N ILE A 55 6.10 6.18 9.24
CA ILE A 55 5.55 6.02 7.89
C ILE A 55 4.38 6.99 7.62
N THR A 56 3.49 7.18 8.61
CA THR A 56 2.36 8.12 8.50
C THR A 56 2.85 9.55 8.35
N ALA A 57 3.88 9.94 9.12
CA ALA A 57 4.48 11.26 9.01
C ALA A 57 5.22 11.44 7.67
N SER A 58 5.90 10.39 7.18
CA SER A 58 6.62 10.39 5.90
C SER A 58 5.68 10.72 4.73
N PHE A 59 4.58 9.99 4.58
CA PHE A 59 3.61 10.24 3.50
C PHE A 59 2.99 11.64 3.58
N SER A 60 2.71 12.11 4.79
CA SER A 60 2.17 13.46 4.99
C SER A 60 3.15 14.57 4.64
N ILE A 61 4.42 14.41 5.02
CA ILE A 61 5.50 15.34 4.68
C ILE A 61 5.70 15.36 3.16
N LEU A 62 5.74 14.18 2.54
CA LEU A 62 5.97 14.03 1.10
C LEU A 62 4.87 14.70 0.28
N ALA A 63 3.62 14.41 0.63
CA ALA A 63 2.46 15.01 -0.03
C ALA A 63 2.43 16.54 0.15
N LYS A 64 2.91 17.05 1.30
CA LYS A 64 3.00 18.50 1.53
C LYS A 64 4.17 19.14 0.77
N ALA A 65 5.31 18.46 0.67
CA ALA A 65 6.49 18.95 -0.02
C ALA A 65 6.31 18.96 -1.55
N PHE A 66 5.56 17.98 -2.09
CA PHE A 66 5.37 17.79 -3.53
C PHE A 66 3.88 17.67 -3.90
N PRO A 67 3.07 18.73 -3.71
CA PRO A 67 1.61 18.67 -3.86
C PRO A 67 1.15 18.34 -5.29
N THR A 68 1.96 18.62 -6.31
CA THR A 68 1.64 18.34 -7.72
C THR A 68 2.15 16.98 -8.22
N LYS A 69 3.05 16.33 -7.46
CA LYS A 69 3.73 15.09 -7.87
C LYS A 69 3.64 13.99 -6.82
N ILE A 70 2.54 13.95 -6.08
CA ILE A 70 2.37 13.06 -4.91
C ILE A 70 2.55 11.60 -5.32
N ALA A 71 1.94 11.15 -6.42
CA ALA A 71 2.01 9.75 -6.84
C ALA A 71 3.42 9.34 -7.27
N THR A 72 4.12 10.22 -7.98
CA THR A 72 5.51 10.00 -8.45
C THR A 72 6.46 9.85 -7.28
N VAL A 73 6.37 10.74 -6.28
CA VAL A 73 7.30 10.69 -5.15
C VAL A 73 6.99 9.52 -4.23
N LEU A 74 5.71 9.19 -4.00
CA LEU A 74 5.32 7.96 -3.30
C LEU A 74 5.80 6.71 -4.04
N GLY A 75 5.58 6.62 -5.36
CA GLY A 75 6.07 5.50 -6.17
C GLY A 75 7.60 5.38 -6.20
N SER A 76 8.32 6.50 -6.08
CA SER A 76 9.77 6.50 -5.94
C SER A 76 10.23 5.98 -4.57
N LEU A 77 9.46 6.25 -3.51
CA LEU A 77 9.72 5.74 -2.17
C LEU A 77 9.60 4.21 -2.12
N GLU A 78 8.64 3.64 -2.87
CA GLU A 78 8.46 2.19 -3.00
C GLU A 78 9.63 1.45 -3.67
N ILE A 79 10.48 2.15 -4.43
CA ILE A 79 11.75 1.58 -4.91
C ILE A 79 12.63 1.21 -3.72
N PHE A 80 12.76 2.13 -2.76
CA PHE A 80 13.57 1.90 -1.56
C PHE A 80 12.96 0.84 -0.65
N SER A 81 11.62 0.80 -0.54
CA SER A 81 10.90 -0.26 0.17
C SER A 81 11.23 -1.64 -0.40
N GLY A 82 11.13 -1.82 -1.72
CA GLY A 82 11.46 -3.12 -2.31
C GLY A 82 12.95 -3.42 -2.32
N LEU A 83 13.85 -2.44 -2.48
CA LEU A 83 15.29 -2.63 -2.26
C LEU A 83 15.57 -3.14 -0.84
N GLY A 84 14.88 -2.61 0.17
CA GLY A 84 14.96 -3.08 1.54
C GLY A 84 14.50 -4.53 1.70
N LEU A 85 13.38 -4.90 1.05
CA LEU A 85 12.86 -6.28 1.06
C LEU A 85 13.81 -7.27 0.36
N VAL A 86 14.50 -6.82 -0.69
CA VAL A 86 15.44 -7.62 -1.47
C VAL A 86 16.79 -7.79 -0.77
N LEU A 87 17.37 -6.69 -0.28
CA LEU A 87 18.71 -6.68 0.33
C LEU A 87 18.68 -7.08 1.81
N GLY A 88 17.54 -6.93 2.48
CA GLY A 88 17.37 -7.22 3.90
C GLY A 88 17.78 -8.63 4.29
N PRO A 89 17.16 -9.70 3.73
CA PRO A 89 17.48 -11.08 4.12
C PRO A 89 18.95 -11.48 3.83
N PRO A 90 19.55 -11.18 2.66
CA PRO A 90 20.96 -11.48 2.42
C PRO A 90 21.92 -10.74 3.37
N LEU A 91 21.72 -9.44 3.60
CA LEU A 91 22.57 -8.64 4.49
C LEU A 91 22.41 -9.07 5.95
N GLY A 92 21.17 -9.31 6.40
CA GLY A 92 20.88 -9.80 7.74
C GLY A 92 21.43 -11.21 7.97
N GLY A 93 21.27 -12.10 6.99
CA GLY A 93 21.80 -13.46 7.03
C GLY A 93 23.33 -13.51 7.06
N PHE A 94 24.00 -12.66 6.27
CA PHE A 94 25.46 -12.53 6.30
C PHE A 94 25.98 -12.06 7.66
N LEU A 95 25.38 -11.00 8.22
CA LEU A 95 25.74 -10.48 9.54
C LEU A 95 25.48 -11.53 10.63
N TYR A 96 24.37 -12.26 10.53
CA TYR A 96 24.00 -13.33 11.45
C TYR A 96 25.02 -14.48 11.44
N GLN A 97 25.41 -14.95 10.25
CA GLN A 97 26.35 -16.07 10.10
C GLN A 97 27.78 -15.70 10.52
N SER A 98 28.20 -14.46 10.26
CA SER A 98 29.57 -14.02 10.52
C SER A 98 29.78 -13.58 11.98
N PHE A 99 28.77 -12.97 12.61
CA PHE A 99 28.94 -12.32 13.92
C PHE A 99 27.89 -12.72 14.97
N GLY A 100 26.96 -13.61 14.63
CA GLY A 100 25.94 -14.12 15.55
C GLY A 100 24.63 -13.32 15.56
N TYR A 101 23.72 -13.74 16.44
CA TYR A 101 22.33 -13.26 16.48
C TYR A 101 22.18 -11.75 16.76
N GLU A 102 22.97 -11.19 17.67
CA GLU A 102 22.79 -9.81 18.14
C GLU A 102 23.14 -8.76 17.06
N VAL A 103 24.12 -9.07 16.21
CA VAL A 103 24.78 -8.07 15.33
C VAL A 103 23.90 -7.51 14.23
N PRO A 104 23.05 -8.27 13.51
CA PRO A 104 22.11 -7.71 12.54
C PRO A 104 21.21 -6.61 13.13
N PHE A 105 20.67 -6.85 14.33
CA PHE A 105 19.75 -5.93 15.00
C PHE A 105 20.47 -4.69 15.53
N ILE A 106 21.62 -4.87 16.18
CA ILE A 106 22.43 -3.74 16.67
C ILE A 106 22.88 -2.87 15.49
N THR A 107 23.37 -3.48 14.43
CA THR A 107 23.84 -2.77 13.23
C THR A 107 22.72 -1.95 12.59
N LEU A 108 21.55 -2.58 12.37
CA LEU A 108 20.39 -1.91 11.80
C LEU A 108 19.89 -0.76 12.68
N GLY A 109 19.77 -1.00 13.99
CA GLY A 109 19.34 0.02 14.95
C GLY A 109 20.30 1.20 15.03
N CYS A 110 21.62 0.96 15.02
CA CYS A 110 22.63 2.00 14.95
C CYS A 110 22.56 2.82 13.65
N ILE A 111 22.32 2.18 12.50
CA ILE A 111 22.12 2.88 11.22
C ILE A 111 20.88 3.79 11.30
N VAL A 112 19.76 3.26 11.79
CA VAL A 112 18.51 4.03 11.97
C VAL A 112 18.74 5.23 12.90
N LEU A 113 19.43 5.03 14.03
CA LEU A 113 19.76 6.11 14.97
C LEU A 113 20.73 7.15 14.36
N ALA A 114 21.70 6.72 13.56
CA ALA A 114 22.63 7.63 12.87
C ALA A 114 21.91 8.51 11.84
N LEU A 115 20.81 8.03 11.25
CA LEU A 115 19.97 8.81 10.33
C LEU A 115 19.07 9.83 11.03
N VAL A 116 18.80 9.69 12.33
CA VAL A 116 17.98 10.64 13.11
C VAL A 116 18.51 12.08 13.03
N PRO A 117 19.79 12.40 13.36
CA PRO A 117 20.31 13.77 13.27
C PRO A 117 20.30 14.30 11.83
N VAL A 118 20.59 13.45 10.85
CA VAL A 118 20.54 13.81 9.43
C VAL A 118 19.13 14.25 9.04
N ASN A 119 18.12 13.44 9.41
CA ASN A 119 16.72 13.75 9.17
C ASN A 119 16.27 15.00 9.94
N MET A 120 16.79 15.26 11.14
CA MET A 120 16.51 16.51 11.86
C MET A 120 17.05 17.75 11.13
N CYS A 121 18.18 17.65 10.43
CA CYS A 121 18.73 18.76 9.65
C CYS A 121 17.99 18.97 8.32
N ILE A 122 17.66 17.88 7.62
CA ILE A 122 17.10 17.94 6.26
C ILE A 122 15.59 18.25 6.27
N LEU A 123 14.82 17.68 7.22
CA LEU A 123 13.36 17.79 7.17
C LEU A 123 12.89 19.22 7.44
N PRO A 124 12.07 19.82 6.57
CA PRO A 124 11.46 21.11 6.83
C PRO A 124 10.53 21.06 8.05
N LYS A 125 10.45 22.18 8.78
CA LYS A 125 9.46 22.34 9.85
C LYS A 125 8.14 22.78 9.22
N TYR A 126 7.11 21.97 9.39
CA TYR A 126 5.75 22.35 9.03
C TYR A 126 4.98 22.64 10.31
N ASP A 127 4.39 23.83 10.38
CA ASP A 127 3.57 24.22 11.53
C ASP A 127 2.32 23.33 11.61
N SER A 128 2.00 22.93 12.83
CA SER A 128 0.77 22.19 13.13
C SER A 128 -0.42 23.13 12.97
N THR A 129 -1.20 22.96 11.90
CA THR A 129 -2.50 23.63 11.82
C THR A 129 -3.49 22.92 12.74
N PRO A 130 -4.24 23.66 13.57
CA PRO A 130 -5.18 23.07 14.52
C PRO A 130 -6.24 22.24 13.79
N ARG A 131 -6.58 21.08 14.38
CA ARG A 131 -7.52 20.11 13.82
C ARG A 131 -8.92 20.71 13.71
N LYS A 132 -9.35 21.05 12.49
CA LYS A 132 -10.76 21.32 12.18
C LYS A 132 -11.47 20.11 11.58
N GLU A 133 -10.73 19.26 10.89
CA GLU A 133 -11.31 18.18 10.09
C GLU A 133 -11.62 16.92 10.90
N SER A 134 -12.80 16.33 10.66
CA SER A 134 -13.27 15.13 11.35
C SER A 134 -12.85 13.87 10.60
N PHE A 135 -12.10 12.97 11.25
CA PHE A 135 -11.70 11.67 10.72
C PHE A 135 -12.91 10.82 10.29
N TRP A 136 -13.98 10.85 11.09
CA TRP A 136 -15.20 10.09 10.81
C TRP A 136 -15.91 10.58 9.55
N LYS A 137 -15.90 11.90 9.28
CA LYS A 137 -16.46 12.45 8.05
C LYS A 137 -15.73 11.93 6.82
N LEU A 138 -14.40 11.80 6.89
CA LEU A 138 -13.58 11.29 5.78
C LEU A 138 -13.88 9.82 5.50
N ILE A 139 -13.94 8.98 6.54
CA ILE A 139 -14.22 7.54 6.40
C ILE A 139 -15.66 7.28 5.92
N LEU A 140 -16.62 8.15 6.27
CA LEU A 140 -18.01 7.97 5.85
C LEU A 140 -18.25 8.30 4.37
N LEU A 141 -17.28 8.88 3.68
CA LEU A 141 -17.40 9.15 2.24
C LEU A 141 -17.42 7.81 1.48
N PRO A 142 -18.44 7.57 0.63
CA PRO A 142 -18.59 6.28 -0.04
C PRO A 142 -17.40 5.95 -0.96
N LYS A 143 -16.83 6.95 -1.64
CA LYS A 143 -15.61 6.78 -2.44
C LYS A 143 -14.42 6.35 -1.59
N VAL A 144 -14.25 6.95 -0.40
CA VAL A 144 -13.15 6.61 0.52
C VAL A 144 -13.31 5.20 1.06
N LEU A 145 -14.53 4.74 1.38
CA LEU A 145 -14.77 3.36 1.81
C LEU A 145 -14.36 2.33 0.75
N ILE A 146 -14.67 2.58 -0.51
CA ILE A 146 -14.29 1.69 -1.62
C ILE A 146 -12.76 1.67 -1.79
N LEU A 147 -12.10 2.83 -1.68
CA LEU A 147 -10.64 2.92 -1.72
C LEU A 147 -10.00 2.23 -0.50
N CYS A 148 -10.60 2.32 0.69
CA CYS A 148 -10.17 1.57 1.88
C CYS A 148 -10.25 0.06 1.66
N LEU A 149 -11.35 -0.43 1.06
CA LEU A 149 -11.52 -1.84 0.70
C LEU A 149 -10.47 -2.28 -0.33
N THR A 150 -10.09 -1.39 -1.26
CA THR A 150 -9.00 -1.64 -2.22
C THR A 150 -7.66 -1.80 -1.50
N ILE A 151 -7.30 -0.87 -0.59
CA ILE A 151 -6.04 -0.96 0.19
C ILE A 151 -5.99 -2.24 1.01
N PHE A 152 -7.10 -2.56 1.70
CA PHE A 152 -7.22 -3.78 2.48
C PHE A 152 -7.01 -5.02 1.61
N SER A 153 -7.65 -5.06 0.43
CA SER A 153 -7.56 -6.19 -0.50
C SER A 153 -6.14 -6.40 -1.02
N LEU A 154 -5.46 -5.32 -1.44
CA LEU A 154 -4.08 -5.35 -1.92
C LEU A 154 -3.13 -5.87 -0.82
N SER A 155 -3.25 -5.32 0.39
CA SER A 155 -2.38 -5.72 1.49
C SER A 155 -2.68 -7.13 2.00
N ALA A 156 -3.94 -7.57 2.00
CA ALA A 156 -4.29 -8.94 2.34
C ALA A 156 -3.71 -9.94 1.34
N CYS A 157 -3.74 -9.60 0.04
CA CYS A 157 -3.15 -10.40 -1.02
C CYS A 157 -1.64 -10.53 -0.87
N LEU A 158 -0.94 -9.43 -0.57
CA LEU A 158 0.49 -9.46 -0.27
C LEU A 158 0.80 -10.32 0.97
N GLY A 159 0.10 -10.09 2.08
CA GLY A 159 0.30 -10.86 3.31
C GLY A 159 -0.04 -12.35 3.17
N PHE A 160 -0.99 -12.70 2.30
CA PHE A 160 -1.29 -14.08 1.96
C PHE A 160 -0.08 -14.80 1.35
N LEU A 161 0.67 -14.13 0.47
CA LEU A 161 1.77 -14.75 -0.27
C LEU A 161 2.91 -15.17 0.66
N ASP A 162 3.25 -14.37 1.68
CA ASP A 162 4.40 -14.62 2.56
C ASP A 162 4.48 -16.06 3.10
N PRO A 163 3.46 -16.59 3.83
CA PRO A 163 3.51 -17.96 4.36
C PRO A 163 3.12 -19.02 3.32
N THR A 164 2.13 -18.75 2.46
CA THR A 164 1.51 -19.78 1.62
C THR A 164 2.39 -20.14 0.42
N MET A 165 2.99 -19.13 -0.20
CA MET A 165 3.86 -19.29 -1.35
C MET A 165 5.13 -20.04 -1.00
N SER A 166 5.75 -19.68 0.12
CA SER A 166 6.93 -20.35 0.66
C SER A 166 6.65 -21.85 0.86
N LEU A 167 5.51 -22.18 1.45
CA LEU A 167 5.09 -23.55 1.70
C LEU A 167 4.76 -24.32 0.40
N PHE A 168 4.12 -23.66 -0.57
CA PHE A 168 3.79 -24.24 -1.87
C PHE A 168 5.05 -24.57 -2.69
N ILE A 169 6.03 -23.67 -2.72
CA ILE A 169 7.30 -23.87 -3.45
C ILE A 169 8.09 -25.06 -2.87
N LEU A 170 8.19 -25.12 -1.54
CA LEU A 170 8.89 -26.20 -0.84
C LEU A 170 8.22 -27.56 -1.08
N LYS A 171 6.89 -27.64 -0.99
CA LYS A 171 6.16 -28.91 -1.14
C LYS A 171 6.06 -29.39 -2.59
N LYS A 172 5.73 -28.49 -3.54
CA LYS A 172 5.43 -28.86 -4.94
C LYS A 172 6.69 -28.91 -5.81
N PHE A 173 7.58 -27.92 -5.70
CA PHE A 173 8.78 -27.83 -6.55
C PHE A 173 10.04 -28.40 -5.90
N ARG A 174 10.01 -28.76 -4.61
CA ARG A 174 11.15 -29.30 -3.83
C ARG A 174 12.42 -28.45 -3.98
N LEU A 175 12.25 -27.14 -4.12
CA LEU A 175 13.36 -26.20 -4.30
C LEU A 175 14.02 -25.86 -2.96
N PRO A 176 15.36 -25.69 -2.93
CA PRO A 176 16.05 -25.20 -1.73
C PRO A 176 15.61 -23.77 -1.38
N ALA A 177 15.67 -23.42 -0.09
CA ALA A 177 15.18 -22.13 0.44
C ALA A 177 15.75 -20.88 -0.26
N GLY A 178 16.97 -20.95 -0.81
CA GLY A 178 17.57 -19.85 -1.57
C GLY A 178 16.79 -19.47 -2.83
N TYR A 179 16.14 -20.43 -3.49
CA TYR A 179 15.32 -20.16 -4.68
C TYR A 179 13.97 -19.52 -4.32
N VAL A 180 13.43 -19.78 -3.11
CA VAL A 180 12.19 -19.13 -2.65
C VAL A 180 12.38 -17.61 -2.60
N GLY A 181 13.50 -17.15 -2.03
CA GLY A 181 13.85 -15.73 -2.02
C GLY A 181 13.98 -15.13 -3.43
N LEU A 182 14.52 -15.89 -4.39
CA LEU A 182 14.62 -15.48 -5.79
C LEU A 182 13.25 -15.36 -6.49
N VAL A 183 12.26 -16.14 -6.06
CA VAL A 183 10.90 -16.03 -6.59
C VAL A 183 10.20 -14.80 -5.99
N PHE A 184 10.33 -14.55 -4.68
CA PHE A 184 9.83 -13.33 -4.04
C PHE A 184 10.50 -12.06 -4.61
N LEU A 185 11.77 -12.16 -5.00
CA LEU A 185 12.51 -11.10 -5.68
C LEU A 185 11.80 -10.63 -6.97
N GLY A 186 11.21 -11.54 -7.75
CA GLY A 186 10.47 -11.19 -8.95
C GLY A 186 9.26 -10.30 -8.68
N LEU A 187 8.50 -10.60 -7.61
CA LEU A 187 7.37 -9.78 -7.17
C LEU A 187 7.85 -8.42 -6.64
N ALA A 188 8.87 -8.41 -5.78
CA ALA A 188 9.40 -7.18 -5.19
C ALA A 188 9.98 -6.23 -6.25
N LEU A 189 10.80 -6.74 -7.17
CA LEU A 189 11.41 -5.93 -8.23
C LEU A 189 10.37 -5.39 -9.21
N SER A 190 9.40 -6.21 -9.62
CA SER A 190 8.36 -5.77 -10.55
C SER A 190 7.48 -4.68 -9.93
N TYR A 191 7.10 -4.83 -8.66
CA TYR A 191 6.41 -3.78 -7.91
C TYR A 191 7.25 -2.51 -7.80
N SER A 192 8.52 -2.61 -7.35
CA SER A 192 9.38 -1.43 -7.19
C SER A 192 9.70 -0.70 -8.50
N LEU A 193 9.89 -1.41 -9.61
CA LEU A 193 10.19 -0.78 -10.91
C LEU A 193 8.95 -0.17 -11.56
N SER A 194 7.79 -0.84 -11.44
CA SER A 194 6.53 -0.33 -11.99
C SER A 194 6.02 0.89 -11.22
N SER A 195 6.31 0.95 -9.91
CA SER A 195 5.83 1.99 -9.01
C SER A 195 6.13 3.44 -9.47
N PRO A 196 7.38 3.87 -9.71
CA PRO A 196 7.68 5.23 -10.16
C PRO A 196 7.11 5.53 -11.55
N LEU A 197 7.07 4.54 -12.45
CA LEU A 197 6.54 4.70 -13.80
C LEU A 197 5.04 5.00 -13.77
N LEU A 198 4.30 4.24 -12.97
CA LEU A 198 2.86 4.40 -12.78
C LEU A 198 2.54 5.65 -11.95
N GLY A 199 3.42 6.04 -11.03
CA GLY A 199 3.34 7.32 -10.32
C GLY A 199 3.47 8.52 -11.26
N LEU A 200 4.43 8.50 -12.18
CA LEU A 200 4.60 9.53 -13.22
C LEU A 200 3.38 9.61 -14.14
N LEU A 201 2.83 8.47 -14.53
CA LEU A 201 1.63 8.39 -15.37
C LEU A 201 0.41 8.96 -14.63
N SER A 202 0.23 8.57 -13.36
CA SER A 202 -0.84 9.02 -12.47
C SER A 202 -0.82 10.54 -12.26
N ASP A 203 0.35 11.15 -12.11
CA ASP A 203 0.46 12.61 -11.93
C ASP A 203 0.29 13.38 -13.24
N LYS A 204 0.79 12.87 -14.38
CA LYS A 204 0.65 13.54 -15.68
C LYS A 204 -0.77 13.48 -16.23
N LEU A 205 -1.47 12.37 -16.03
CA LEU A 205 -2.80 12.11 -16.60
C LEU A 205 -3.78 11.72 -15.49
N PRO A 206 -4.31 12.69 -14.72
CA PRO A 206 -5.19 12.41 -13.57
C PRO A 206 -6.46 11.62 -13.94
N TYR A 207 -6.97 11.76 -15.16
CA TYR A 207 -8.13 11.01 -15.63
C TYR A 207 -7.86 9.50 -15.77
N ILE A 208 -6.60 9.09 -15.89
CA ILE A 208 -6.19 7.69 -16.02
C ILE A 208 -6.17 6.98 -14.65
N ARG A 209 -6.05 7.72 -13.54
CA ARG A 209 -5.99 7.16 -12.18
C ARG A 209 -7.12 6.19 -11.88
N LYS A 210 -8.35 6.56 -12.25
CA LYS A 210 -9.56 5.75 -12.10
C LYS A 210 -9.43 4.41 -12.84
N TRP A 211 -8.92 4.44 -14.07
CA TRP A 211 -8.71 3.26 -14.90
C TRP A 211 -7.57 2.38 -14.38
N LEU A 212 -6.46 2.97 -13.93
CA LEU A 212 -5.35 2.21 -13.34
C LEU A 212 -5.82 1.41 -12.13
N LEU A 213 -6.66 2.00 -11.28
CA LEU A 213 -7.18 1.33 -10.09
C LEU A 213 -8.10 0.15 -10.45
N ILE A 214 -9.05 0.35 -11.40
CA ILE A 214 -9.95 -0.72 -11.86
C ILE A 214 -9.19 -1.84 -12.57
N PHE A 215 -8.34 -1.50 -13.54
CA PHE A 215 -7.56 -2.49 -14.29
C PHE A 215 -6.56 -3.20 -13.38
N GLY A 216 -5.99 -2.51 -12.39
CA GLY A 216 -5.02 -3.07 -11.46
C GLY A 216 -5.67 -4.12 -10.58
N ASP A 217 -6.80 -3.79 -9.97
CA ASP A 217 -7.54 -4.70 -9.12
C ASP A 217 -8.05 -5.93 -9.89
N LEU A 218 -8.56 -5.73 -11.10
CA LEU A 218 -8.98 -6.83 -11.96
C LEU A 218 -7.79 -7.71 -12.37
N MET A 219 -6.64 -7.11 -12.70
CA MET A 219 -5.45 -7.85 -13.07
C MET A 219 -4.89 -8.64 -11.88
N VAL A 220 -4.87 -8.07 -10.68
CA VAL A 220 -4.54 -8.79 -9.44
C VAL A 220 -5.48 -9.98 -9.27
N ALA A 221 -6.79 -9.80 -9.40
CA ALA A 221 -7.76 -10.88 -9.26
C ALA A 221 -7.49 -12.04 -10.25
N VAL A 222 -7.33 -11.72 -11.55
CA VAL A 222 -7.01 -12.72 -12.58
C VAL A 222 -5.70 -13.43 -12.25
N CYS A 223 -4.67 -12.71 -11.83
CA CYS A 223 -3.39 -13.32 -11.47
C CYS A 223 -3.52 -14.26 -10.27
N PHE A 224 -4.29 -13.90 -9.24
CA PHE A 224 -4.52 -14.79 -8.08
C PHE A 224 -5.31 -16.05 -8.46
N PHE A 225 -6.29 -15.94 -9.37
CA PHE A 225 -6.96 -17.11 -9.94
C PHE A 225 -6.05 -17.98 -10.82
N MET A 226 -5.01 -17.41 -11.42
CA MET A 226 -3.99 -18.16 -12.18
C MET A 226 -2.85 -18.71 -11.32
N LEU A 227 -2.59 -18.10 -10.15
CA LEU A 227 -1.48 -18.45 -9.26
C LEU A 227 -1.67 -19.84 -8.65
N GLY A 228 -2.91 -20.13 -8.24
CA GLY A 228 -3.37 -21.48 -8.01
C GLY A 228 -4.27 -21.85 -9.17
N PRO A 229 -3.84 -22.66 -10.16
CA PRO A 229 -4.74 -23.07 -11.22
C PRO A 229 -5.95 -23.69 -10.53
N ALA A 230 -7.11 -23.02 -10.61
CA ALA A 230 -8.33 -23.59 -10.09
C ALA A 230 -8.41 -25.01 -10.64
N PRO A 231 -8.78 -26.04 -9.86
CA PRO A 231 -8.83 -27.44 -10.32
C PRO A 231 -9.70 -27.68 -11.58
N VAL A 232 -10.36 -26.62 -12.07
CA VAL A 232 -11.07 -26.50 -13.34
C VAL A 232 -10.11 -26.33 -14.54
N LEU A 233 -9.02 -25.57 -14.40
CA LEU A 233 -7.98 -25.35 -15.42
C LEU A 233 -6.85 -26.35 -15.19
N HIS A 234 -6.91 -27.51 -15.85
CA HIS A 234 -5.92 -28.59 -15.79
C HIS A 234 -4.55 -28.20 -16.42
N ILE A 235 -3.95 -27.09 -15.97
CA ILE A 235 -2.64 -26.61 -16.43
C ILE A 235 -1.59 -27.10 -15.43
N GLU A 236 -0.60 -27.87 -15.90
CA GLU A 236 0.54 -28.24 -15.08
C GLU A 236 1.30 -26.99 -14.63
N SER A 237 1.42 -26.77 -13.32
CA SER A 237 2.14 -25.63 -12.76
C SER A 237 3.64 -25.75 -13.06
N GLN A 238 4.10 -25.13 -14.14
CA GLN A 238 5.53 -24.95 -14.40
C GLN A 238 6.07 -23.74 -13.63
N LEU A 239 7.30 -23.85 -13.12
CA LEU A 239 7.94 -22.81 -12.30
C LEU A 239 7.98 -21.44 -13.01
N TRP A 240 8.27 -21.43 -14.31
CA TRP A 240 8.32 -20.19 -15.11
C TRP A 240 6.98 -19.47 -15.21
N MET A 241 5.88 -20.20 -15.36
CA MET A 241 4.53 -19.61 -15.36
C MET A 241 4.21 -18.99 -14.01
N PHE A 242 4.57 -19.68 -12.92
CA PHE A 242 4.38 -19.17 -11.56
C PHE A 242 5.14 -17.87 -11.33
N VAL A 243 6.43 -17.82 -11.70
CA VAL A 243 7.26 -16.61 -11.64
C VAL A 243 6.67 -15.48 -12.48
N LEU A 244 6.19 -15.78 -13.68
CA LEU A 244 5.57 -14.80 -14.57
C LEU A 244 4.29 -14.21 -13.96
N VAL A 245 3.43 -15.03 -13.37
CA VAL A 245 2.22 -14.58 -12.68
C VAL A 245 2.58 -13.67 -11.50
N LEU A 246 3.64 -13.96 -10.74
CA LEU A 246 4.07 -13.12 -9.62
C LEU A 246 4.63 -11.77 -10.04
N VAL A 247 5.39 -11.74 -11.14
CA VAL A 247 5.84 -10.49 -11.76
C VAL A 247 4.63 -9.66 -12.20
N LEU A 248 3.62 -10.31 -12.75
CA LEU A 248 2.38 -9.64 -13.14
C LEU A 248 1.58 -9.14 -11.92
N ILE A 249 1.56 -9.89 -10.81
CA ILE A 249 1.00 -9.44 -9.53
C ILE A 249 1.73 -8.19 -9.05
N GLY A 250 3.07 -8.21 -8.98
CA GLY A 250 3.85 -7.06 -8.53
C GLY A 250 3.59 -5.80 -9.37
N PHE A 251 3.53 -5.94 -10.70
CA PHE A 251 3.15 -4.84 -11.59
C PHE A 251 1.70 -4.34 -11.34
N SER A 252 0.75 -5.26 -11.16
CA SER A 252 -0.66 -4.92 -10.91
C SER A 252 -0.85 -4.20 -9.57
N LEU A 253 -0.13 -4.63 -8.53
CA LEU A 253 -0.12 -3.99 -7.22
C LEU A 253 0.38 -2.54 -7.30
N GLY A 254 1.43 -2.27 -8.11
CA GLY A 254 1.90 -0.90 -8.34
C GLY A 254 0.84 -0.04 -9.05
N MET A 255 0.05 -0.64 -9.94
CA MET A 255 -1.01 0.03 -10.68
C MET A 255 -2.19 0.45 -9.80
N SER A 256 -2.56 -0.38 -8.81
CA SER A 256 -3.62 -0.04 -7.87
C SER A 256 -3.13 0.77 -6.67
N ALA A 257 -2.01 0.42 -6.02
CA ALA A 257 -1.62 0.99 -4.73
C ALA A 257 -1.26 2.49 -4.81
N ILE A 258 -0.60 2.90 -5.89
CA ILE A 258 -0.07 4.26 -6.06
C ILE A 258 -1.14 5.33 -6.28
N PRO A 259 -2.13 5.15 -7.18
CA PRO A 259 -3.18 6.14 -7.37
C PRO A 259 -4.17 6.23 -6.20
N VAL A 260 -4.23 5.26 -5.30
CA VAL A 260 -5.18 5.29 -4.16
C VAL A 260 -4.98 6.51 -3.27
N PHE A 261 -3.75 6.77 -2.85
CA PHE A 261 -3.45 7.89 -1.95
C PHE A 261 -3.89 9.27 -2.51
N PRO A 262 -3.50 9.65 -3.75
CA PRO A 262 -3.96 10.90 -4.35
C PRO A 262 -5.46 10.90 -4.68
N GLU A 263 -6.10 9.76 -4.95
CA GLU A 263 -7.56 9.68 -5.13
C GLU A 263 -8.33 9.94 -3.84
N ILE A 264 -7.85 9.43 -2.70
CA ILE A 264 -8.45 9.75 -1.38
C ILE A 264 -8.31 11.25 -1.10
N LEU A 265 -7.15 11.84 -1.40
CA LEU A 265 -6.95 13.28 -1.25
C LEU A 265 -7.87 14.10 -2.14
N GLN A 266 -7.98 13.75 -3.42
CA GLN A 266 -8.87 14.44 -4.35
C GLN A 266 -10.33 14.35 -3.88
N CYS A 267 -10.76 13.17 -3.41
CA CYS A 267 -12.09 12.99 -2.85
C CYS A 267 -12.34 13.88 -1.62
N ALA A 268 -11.35 14.01 -0.73
CA ALA A 268 -11.46 14.90 0.42
C ALA A 268 -11.58 16.37 0.00
N TYR A 269 -10.80 16.82 -0.98
CA TYR A 269 -10.89 18.19 -1.49
C TYR A 269 -12.25 18.49 -2.15
N GLU A 270 -12.78 17.55 -2.93
CA GLU A 270 -14.10 17.67 -3.55
C GLU A 270 -15.25 17.76 -2.52
N ASN A 271 -15.05 17.23 -1.31
CA ASN A 271 -16.03 17.27 -0.21
C ASN A 271 -15.78 18.40 0.80
N GLY A 272 -14.95 19.39 0.44
CA GLY A 272 -14.78 20.63 1.21
C GLY A 272 -13.80 20.57 2.37
N PHE A 273 -12.91 19.58 2.42
CA PHE A 273 -11.85 19.53 3.44
C PHE A 273 -10.75 20.56 3.15
N GLU A 274 -10.30 21.31 4.16
CA GLU A 274 -9.24 22.32 4.02
C GLU A 274 -7.88 21.67 3.65
N GLU A 275 -7.18 22.28 2.69
CA GLU A 275 -5.81 21.87 2.35
C GLU A 275 -4.85 22.11 3.52
N GLY A 276 -4.38 21.02 4.14
CA GLY A 276 -3.50 21.14 5.29
C GLY A 276 -2.81 19.84 5.66
N LEU A 277 -1.76 19.99 6.47
CA LEU A 277 -0.99 18.87 7.02
C LEU A 277 -1.88 17.94 7.88
N SER A 278 -2.96 18.49 8.46
CA SER A 278 -3.96 17.70 9.18
C SER A 278 -4.67 16.69 8.26
N LEU A 279 -5.16 17.13 7.08
CA LEU A 279 -5.81 16.23 6.12
C LEU A 279 -4.84 15.17 5.59
N LEU A 280 -3.63 15.60 5.20
CA LEU A 280 -2.57 14.68 4.76
C LEU A 280 -2.26 13.61 5.82
N GLY A 281 -2.23 14.02 7.10
CA GLY A 281 -2.08 13.12 8.24
C GLY A 281 -3.25 12.15 8.41
N LEU A 282 -4.49 12.58 8.19
CA LEU A 282 -5.67 11.72 8.26
C LEU A 282 -5.65 10.68 7.14
N VAL A 283 -5.36 11.09 5.90
CA VAL A 283 -5.30 10.19 4.75
C VAL A 283 -4.15 9.20 4.88
N SER A 284 -2.97 9.66 5.30
CA SER A 284 -1.81 8.78 5.54
C SER A 284 -2.09 7.77 6.65
N GLY A 285 -2.72 8.21 7.74
CA GLY A 285 -3.09 7.32 8.84
C GLY A 285 -4.15 6.31 8.42
N LEU A 286 -5.14 6.73 7.63
CA LEU A 286 -6.16 5.84 7.08
C LEU A 286 -5.56 4.79 6.15
N PHE A 287 -4.68 5.21 5.23
CA PHE A 287 -3.99 4.32 4.32
C PHE A 287 -3.19 3.26 5.09
N ASN A 288 -2.37 3.69 6.05
CA ASN A 288 -1.54 2.76 6.83
C ASN A 288 -2.37 1.84 7.74
N ALA A 289 -3.49 2.32 8.28
CA ALA A 289 -4.39 1.50 9.08
C ALA A 289 -5.06 0.39 8.25
N MET A 290 -5.56 0.72 7.05
CA MET A 290 -6.16 -0.27 6.15
C MET A 290 -5.12 -1.26 5.60
N TRP A 291 -3.91 -0.78 5.30
CA TRP A 291 -2.79 -1.63 4.91
C TRP A 291 -2.44 -2.60 6.05
N SER A 292 -2.23 -2.10 7.26
CA SER A 292 -1.94 -2.95 8.43
C SER A 292 -3.05 -3.96 8.73
N LEU A 293 -4.31 -3.59 8.55
CA LEU A 293 -5.45 -4.49 8.72
C LEU A 293 -5.43 -5.62 7.68
N GLY A 294 -5.12 -5.32 6.41
CA GLY A 294 -4.95 -6.33 5.37
C GLY A 294 -3.77 -7.25 5.65
N ALA A 295 -2.61 -6.69 6.02
CA ALA A 295 -1.42 -7.47 6.38
C ALA A 295 -1.61 -8.34 7.64
N PHE A 296 -2.54 -7.99 8.53
CA PHE A 296 -2.93 -8.85 9.65
C PHE A 296 -3.86 -9.98 9.21
N VAL A 297 -4.90 -9.66 8.43
CA VAL A 297 -5.93 -10.64 8.03
C VAL A 297 -5.43 -11.62 6.97
N GLY A 298 -4.59 -11.16 6.03
CA GLY A 298 -4.08 -11.93 4.89
C GLY A 298 -3.34 -13.22 5.28
N PRO A 299 -2.26 -13.17 6.10
CA PRO A 299 -1.54 -14.37 6.51
C PRO A 299 -2.37 -15.32 7.37
N ILE A 300 -3.26 -14.79 8.24
CA ILE A 300 -4.10 -15.59 9.13
C ILE A 300 -5.12 -16.40 8.32
N LEU A 301 -5.87 -15.74 7.44
CA LEU A 301 -6.83 -16.41 6.58
C LEU A 301 -6.12 -17.27 5.53
N GLY A 302 -5.00 -16.81 4.98
CA GLY A 302 -4.20 -17.56 4.02
C GLY A 302 -3.63 -18.86 4.56
N GLY A 303 -3.09 -18.83 5.79
CA GLY A 303 -2.60 -20.02 6.47
C GLY A 303 -3.72 -21.04 6.71
N PHE A 304 -4.83 -20.59 7.29
CA PHE A 304 -6.00 -21.44 7.57
C PHE A 304 -6.60 -22.05 6.29
N LEU A 305 -6.84 -21.24 5.26
CA LEU A 305 -7.40 -21.71 3.99
C LEU A 305 -6.46 -22.69 3.27
N ASN A 306 -5.15 -22.46 3.35
CA ASN A 306 -4.16 -23.33 2.73
C ASN A 306 -4.03 -24.69 3.43
N GLU A 307 -4.29 -24.76 4.74
CA GLU A 307 -4.34 -26.03 5.49
C GLU A 307 -5.58 -26.86 5.16
N GLU A 308 -6.76 -26.22 5.08
CA GLU A 308 -8.05 -26.91 4.87
C GLU A 308 -8.38 -27.20 3.40
N LEU A 309 -8.18 -26.21 2.52
CA LEU A 309 -8.63 -26.26 1.11
C LEU A 309 -7.47 -26.38 0.11
N GLY A 310 -6.24 -26.26 0.59
CA GLY A 310 -5.04 -26.21 -0.23
C GLY A 310 -4.79 -24.85 -0.90
N PHE A 311 -3.58 -24.68 -1.43
CA PHE A 311 -3.09 -23.41 -1.98
C PHE A 311 -3.97 -22.86 -3.12
N GLU A 312 -4.51 -23.75 -3.96
CA GLU A 312 -5.25 -23.35 -5.17
C GLU A 312 -6.58 -22.66 -4.83
N TRP A 313 -7.36 -23.26 -3.92
CA TRP A 313 -8.59 -22.65 -3.42
C TRP A 313 -8.34 -21.43 -2.55
N ALA A 314 -7.27 -21.47 -1.73
CA ALA A 314 -6.90 -20.33 -0.90
C ALA A 314 -6.54 -19.10 -1.76
N ALA A 315 -5.78 -19.29 -2.84
CA ALA A 315 -5.44 -18.22 -3.78
C ALA A 315 -6.69 -17.69 -4.53
N ALA A 316 -7.61 -18.58 -4.93
CA ALA A 316 -8.85 -18.18 -5.60
C ALA A 316 -9.77 -17.35 -4.67
N ILE A 317 -9.94 -17.77 -3.42
CA ILE A 317 -10.72 -17.03 -2.41
C ILE A 317 -10.09 -15.66 -2.15
N GLN A 318 -8.75 -15.63 -2.02
CA GLN A 318 -7.98 -14.40 -1.83
C GLN A 318 -8.13 -13.42 -3.01
N GLY A 319 -8.11 -13.93 -4.26
CA GLY A 319 -8.35 -13.14 -5.48
C GLY A 319 -9.76 -12.57 -5.59
N GLY A 320 -10.71 -13.10 -4.82
CA GLY A 320 -12.07 -12.57 -4.71
C GLY A 320 -12.14 -11.17 -4.09
N TRP A 321 -11.25 -10.81 -3.16
CA TRP A 321 -11.24 -9.47 -2.57
C TRP A 321 -10.86 -8.36 -3.57
N PRO A 322 -9.75 -8.46 -4.32
CA PRO A 322 -9.45 -7.53 -5.40
C PRO A 322 -10.54 -7.49 -6.48
N LEU A 323 -11.18 -8.62 -6.79
CA LEU A 323 -12.28 -8.63 -7.75
C LEU A 323 -13.46 -7.79 -7.25
N LEU A 324 -13.85 -7.98 -6.00
CA LEU A 324 -14.92 -7.21 -5.36
C LEU A 324 -14.57 -5.72 -5.27
N SER A 325 -13.33 -5.37 -4.92
CA SER A 325 -12.88 -3.97 -4.86
C SER A 325 -12.86 -3.32 -6.24
N GLY A 326 -12.34 -4.01 -7.25
CA GLY A 326 -12.31 -3.53 -8.63
C GLY A 326 -13.72 -3.31 -9.20
N LEU A 327 -14.63 -4.26 -8.97
CA LEU A 327 -16.03 -4.14 -9.39
C LEU A 327 -16.76 -3.01 -8.66
N ALA A 328 -16.60 -2.91 -7.34
CA ALA A 328 -17.21 -1.83 -6.55
C ALA A 328 -16.72 -0.45 -7.01
N THR A 329 -15.42 -0.32 -7.29
CA THR A 329 -14.82 0.90 -7.83
C THR A 329 -15.35 1.22 -9.22
N GLY A 330 -15.42 0.22 -10.10
CA GLY A 330 -15.97 0.37 -11.45
C GLY A 330 -17.43 0.83 -11.44
N ILE A 331 -18.28 0.17 -10.64
CA ILE A 331 -19.69 0.53 -10.48
C ILE A 331 -19.83 1.96 -9.94
N PHE A 332 -19.05 2.32 -8.91
CA PHE A 332 -19.08 3.66 -8.34
C PHE A 332 -18.75 4.73 -9.38
N TYR A 333 -17.71 4.53 -10.18
CA TYR A 333 -17.33 5.49 -11.23
C TYR A 333 -18.35 5.56 -12.37
N ILE A 334 -19.00 4.46 -12.72
CA ILE A 334 -20.08 4.46 -13.71
C ILE A 334 -21.30 5.25 -13.19
N ILE A 335 -21.67 5.06 -11.92
CA ILE A 335 -22.76 5.82 -11.28
C ILE A 335 -22.42 7.31 -11.22
N GLU A 336 -21.18 7.64 -10.85
CA GLU A 336 -20.69 9.03 -10.80
C GLU A 336 -20.76 9.69 -12.19
N ALA A 337 -20.30 8.99 -13.24
CA ALA A 337 -20.37 9.47 -14.62
C ALA A 337 -21.81 9.69 -15.09
N THR A 338 -22.71 8.76 -14.77
CA THR A 338 -24.14 8.84 -15.12
C THR A 338 -24.83 10.01 -14.43
N LYS A 339 -24.56 10.21 -13.13
CA LYS A 339 -25.13 11.32 -12.35
C LYS A 339 -24.65 12.68 -12.84
N LYS A 340 -23.36 12.78 -13.22
CA LYS A 340 -22.79 14.01 -13.80
C LYS A 340 -23.41 14.34 -15.16
N SER A 341 -23.62 13.33 -16.02
CA SER A 341 -24.32 13.47 -17.30
C SER A 341 -25.78 13.93 -17.13
N SER A 342 -26.49 13.37 -16.15
CA SER A 342 -27.88 13.74 -15.85
C SER A 342 -28.00 15.18 -15.29
N SER A 343 -27.07 15.58 -14.42
CA SER A 343 -27.00 16.96 -13.91
C SER A 343 -26.69 17.97 -15.02
N SER A 344 -25.81 17.64 -15.97
CA SER A 344 -25.52 18.52 -17.11
C SER A 344 -26.70 18.63 -18.09
N SER A 345 -27.49 17.57 -18.28
CA SER A 345 -28.71 17.63 -19.10
C SER A 345 -29.85 18.43 -18.44
N LEU A 346 -29.84 18.56 -17.11
CA LEU A 346 -30.80 19.39 -16.36
C LEU A 346 -30.41 20.88 -16.32
N GLN A 347 -29.12 21.20 -16.48
CA GLN A 347 -28.62 22.59 -16.50
C GLN A 347 -28.62 23.24 -17.89
N ASN A 348 -28.68 22.45 -18.97
CA ASN A 348 -28.86 22.94 -20.34
C ASN A 348 -30.23 22.46 -20.87
N PRO A 349 -31.34 23.19 -20.63
CA PRO A 349 -32.55 22.97 -21.41
C PRO A 349 -32.24 23.25 -22.90
N PRO A 350 -32.94 22.62 -23.85
CA PRO A 350 -32.80 22.91 -25.28
C PRO A 350 -33.46 24.26 -25.61
N CYS A 351 -32.92 25.37 -25.12
CA CYS A 351 -33.22 26.71 -25.59
C CYS A 351 -31.98 27.24 -26.31
N ASP A 352 -31.79 26.86 -27.58
CA ASP A 352 -30.96 27.67 -28.49
C ASP A 352 -31.09 27.31 -29.99
N ASN A 353 -32.22 26.72 -30.40
CA ASN A 353 -32.50 26.54 -31.84
C ASN A 353 -33.63 27.43 -32.37
N GLU A 354 -34.47 28.04 -31.52
CA GLU A 354 -35.49 29.01 -31.97
C GLU A 354 -34.97 30.46 -31.98
N GLU A 355 -34.09 30.86 -31.06
CA GLU A 355 -33.54 32.23 -31.03
C GLU A 355 -32.54 32.52 -32.17
N ARG A 356 -31.84 31.49 -32.68
CA ARG A 356 -30.95 31.63 -33.84
C ARG A 356 -31.69 31.90 -35.15
N THR A 357 -32.92 31.39 -35.30
CA THR A 357 -33.75 31.62 -36.48
C THR A 357 -34.39 33.01 -36.49
N HIS A 358 -34.68 33.60 -35.32
CA HIS A 358 -35.23 34.95 -35.25
C HIS A 358 -34.20 36.06 -35.47
N LEU A 359 -32.93 35.84 -35.14
CA LEU A 359 -31.86 36.81 -35.39
C LEU A 359 -31.36 36.82 -36.85
N MET A 360 -31.48 35.70 -37.58
CA MET A 360 -31.11 35.64 -39.01
C MET A 360 -32.25 36.03 -39.97
N GLY A 361 -33.49 36.14 -39.48
CA GLY A 361 -34.66 36.55 -40.28
C GLY A 361 -34.88 38.06 -40.37
N ASN A 362 -34.12 38.88 -39.63
CA ASN A 362 -34.26 40.34 -39.59
C ASN A 362 -33.15 41.09 -40.35
N GLU A 363 -32.28 40.38 -41.06
CA GLU A 363 -31.21 40.95 -41.92
C GLU A 363 -31.40 40.60 -43.42
N MET A 364 -32.64 40.52 -43.92
CA MET A 364 -32.93 40.51 -45.37
C MET A 364 -33.89 41.61 -45.78
#